data_AF-C3ZXH1-F1
#
_entry.id   AF-C3ZXH1-F1
#
_cell.length_a   1.000
_cell.length_b   1.000
_cell.length_c   1.000
_cell.angle_alpha   90.00
_cell.angle_beta   90.00
_cell.angle_gamma   90.00
#
_symmetry.space_group_name_H-M   'P 1'
#
loop_
_entity.id
_entity.type
_entity.pdbx_description
1 polymer ?
#
loop_
_entity_poly.entity_id
_entity_poly.type
_entity_poly.pdbx_seq_one_letter_code
_entity_poly.pdbx_strand_id
1 'polypeptide(L)'
;DDALVQAIESTSQCGKILDPSGPFGDCLEVVDPTDYYEACVFDMAFHEGTVPELLCESTQAYSDACVEKGVPQPSWRTDSFCPMQCPAMSEYTQCVSPCPATCADLQAAEKCSPAEPCAEGCRCLVGFVLSGDVCVPADACGCFTEGRYHSVSIQHKVYN
;
A
#
# COMPACT_ATOMS: atom_id res chain seq x y z
N ASP A 1 6.83 -4.18 30.40
CA ASP A 1 8.00 -5.05 30.24
C ASP A 1 9.01 -4.28 29.42
N ASP A 2 10.15 -3.93 30.02
CA ASP A 2 11.15 -3.06 29.39
C ASP A 2 11.77 -3.69 28.14
N ALA A 3 11.86 -5.04 28.07
CA ALA A 3 12.39 -5.73 26.91
C ALA A 3 11.45 -5.66 25.70
N LEU A 4 10.14 -5.73 25.95
CA LEU A 4 9.12 -5.56 24.92
C LEU A 4 9.15 -4.15 24.34
N VAL A 5 9.21 -3.13 25.19
CA VAL A 5 9.25 -1.73 24.75
C VAL A 5 10.53 -1.47 23.94
N GLN A 6 11.69 -1.98 24.36
CA GLN A 6 12.93 -1.87 23.59
C GLN A 6 12.85 -2.52 22.19
N ALA A 7 12.12 -3.64 22.06
CA ALA A 7 11.90 -4.26 20.76
C ALA A 7 11.04 -3.37 19.85
N ILE A 8 9.96 -2.79 20.41
CA ILE A 8 9.05 -1.85 19.73
C ILE A 8 9.78 -0.59 19.26
N GLU A 9 10.67 -0.05 20.08
CA GLU A 9 11.45 1.15 19.76
C GLU A 9 12.59 0.89 18.75
N SER A 10 12.91 -0.38 18.44
CA SER A 10 14.00 -0.73 17.52
C SER A 10 13.70 -0.37 16.06
N THR A 11 14.74 -0.31 15.22
CA THR A 11 14.59 -0.10 13.76
C THR A 11 13.95 -1.26 13.01
N SER A 12 13.74 -2.42 13.68
CA SER A 12 12.91 -3.49 13.15
C SER A 12 11.41 -3.26 13.35
N GLN A 13 11.02 -2.27 14.16
CA GLN A 13 9.64 -1.87 14.43
C GLN A 13 9.50 -0.33 14.33
N CYS A 14 8.97 0.35 15.34
CA CYS A 14 8.64 1.78 15.28
C CYS A 14 9.86 2.68 15.06
N GLY A 15 11.03 2.27 15.53
CA GLY A 15 12.27 3.02 15.35
C GLY A 15 12.68 3.20 13.88
N LYS A 16 12.10 2.44 12.93
CA LYS A 16 12.34 2.65 11.50
C LYS A 16 11.94 4.05 11.03
N ILE A 17 10.88 4.62 11.62
CA ILE A 17 10.39 5.97 11.31
C ILE A 17 11.48 7.02 11.59
N LEU A 18 12.34 6.77 12.57
CA LEU A 18 13.40 7.69 13.00
C LEU A 18 14.76 7.43 12.35
N ASP A 19 14.92 6.38 11.55
CA ASP A 19 16.22 5.97 11.02
C ASP A 19 16.67 6.90 9.88
N PRO A 20 17.70 7.76 10.06
CA PRO A 20 18.18 8.65 9.02
C PRO A 20 18.92 7.91 7.89
N SER A 21 19.36 6.68 8.14
CA SER A 21 19.93 5.79 7.11
C SER A 21 18.85 4.90 6.48
N GLY A 22 17.60 5.03 6.92
CA GLY A 22 16.47 4.24 6.50
C GLY A 22 15.70 4.84 5.32
N PRO A 23 14.54 4.26 4.97
CA PRO A 23 13.74 4.67 3.82
C PRO A 23 13.16 6.08 3.95
N PHE A 24 13.15 6.66 5.15
CA PHE A 24 12.60 7.97 5.44
C PHE A 24 13.65 9.07 5.60
N GLY A 25 14.93 8.81 5.30
CA GLY A 25 16.02 9.77 5.48
C GLY A 25 15.72 11.18 4.94
N ASP A 26 15.26 11.26 3.68
CA ASP A 26 14.90 12.54 3.04
C ASP A 26 13.66 13.19 3.69
N CYS A 27 12.74 12.40 4.24
CA CYS A 27 11.52 12.89 4.84
C CYS A 27 11.74 13.54 6.21
N LEU A 28 12.72 13.04 6.98
CA LEU A 28 13.09 13.60 8.28
C LEU A 28 13.53 15.08 8.18
N GLU A 29 13.92 15.55 6.99
CA GLU A 29 14.27 16.96 6.77
C GLU A 29 13.05 17.88 6.64
N VAL A 30 11.87 17.33 6.33
CA VAL A 30 10.67 18.11 5.96
C VAL A 30 9.42 17.77 6.77
N VAL A 31 9.38 16.63 7.44
CA VAL A 31 8.31 16.20 8.36
C VAL A 31 8.92 15.80 9.69
N ASP A 32 8.38 16.32 10.79
CA ASP A 32 8.74 15.89 12.13
C ASP A 32 8.15 14.48 12.40
N PRO A 33 8.98 13.46 12.67
CA PRO A 33 8.51 12.10 12.87
C PRO A 33 7.89 11.84 14.26
N THR A 34 8.04 12.75 15.22
CA THR A 34 7.77 12.47 16.64
C THR A 34 6.36 11.93 16.88
N ASP A 35 5.33 12.58 16.35
CA ASP A 35 3.93 12.16 16.58
C ASP A 35 3.64 10.76 15.99
N TYR A 36 4.24 10.43 14.84
CA TYR A 36 4.07 9.13 14.18
C TYR A 36 4.80 8.01 14.92
N TYR A 37 6.01 8.30 15.39
CA TYR A 37 6.80 7.38 16.19
C TYR A 37 6.15 7.11 17.55
N GLU A 38 5.73 8.15 18.26
CA GLU A 38 5.09 8.03 19.57
C GLU A 38 3.75 7.29 19.49
N ALA A 39 2.94 7.57 18.46
CA ALA A 39 1.72 6.81 18.19
C ALA A 39 2.01 5.33 17.94
N CYS A 40 3.00 5.01 17.10
CA CYS A 40 3.42 3.64 16.84
C CYS A 40 3.82 2.90 18.12
N VAL A 41 4.68 3.52 18.94
CA VAL A 41 5.16 2.90 20.19
C VAL A 41 4.00 2.71 21.16
N PHE A 42 3.13 3.71 21.30
CA PHE A 42 1.96 3.63 22.17
C PHE A 42 1.01 2.50 21.75
N ASP A 43 0.60 2.45 20.49
CA ASP A 43 -0.35 1.47 19.97
C ASP A 43 0.23 0.04 20.03
N MET A 44 1.48 -0.13 19.59
CA MET A 44 2.16 -1.43 19.68
C MET A 44 2.33 -1.89 21.12
N ALA A 45 2.73 -1.00 22.04
CA ALA A 45 2.92 -1.36 23.45
C ALA A 45 1.59 -1.66 24.15
N PHE A 46 0.53 -0.92 23.83
CA PHE A 46 -0.82 -1.17 24.34
C PHE A 46 -1.33 -2.55 23.95
N HIS A 47 -0.98 -3.03 22.75
CA HIS A 47 -1.31 -4.35 22.24
C HIS A 47 -0.23 -5.41 22.49
N GLU A 48 0.70 -5.17 23.41
CA GLU A 48 1.80 -6.07 23.77
C GLU A 48 2.66 -6.54 22.56
N GLY A 49 2.73 -5.74 21.50
CA GLY A 49 3.43 -6.04 20.26
C GLY A 49 2.79 -7.13 19.40
N THR A 50 1.54 -7.53 19.69
CA THR A 50 0.88 -8.68 19.05
C THR A 50 0.08 -8.33 17.79
N VAL A 51 -0.14 -7.04 17.51
CA VAL A 51 -0.92 -6.55 16.37
C VAL A 51 0.01 -5.79 15.42
N PRO A 52 0.72 -6.49 14.51
CA PRO A 52 1.71 -5.87 13.62
C PRO A 52 1.09 -4.87 12.63
N GLU A 53 -0.23 -4.90 12.42
CA GLU A 53 -0.94 -3.94 11.58
C GLU A 53 -0.76 -2.50 12.08
N LEU A 54 -0.70 -2.27 13.40
CA LEU A 54 -0.54 -0.94 14.00
C LEU A 54 0.82 -0.31 13.68
N LEU A 55 1.88 -1.13 13.64
CA LEU A 55 3.19 -0.71 13.14
C LEU A 55 3.10 -0.24 11.69
N CYS A 56 2.37 -0.99 10.85
CA CYS A 56 2.26 -0.70 9.43
C CYS A 56 1.37 0.51 9.14
N GLU A 57 0.33 0.74 9.94
CA GLU A 57 -0.52 1.93 9.86
C GLU A 57 0.25 3.19 10.21
N SER A 58 0.98 3.19 11.33
CA SER A 58 1.80 4.34 11.73
C SER A 58 2.91 4.65 10.71
N THR A 59 3.54 3.59 10.17
CA THR A 59 4.59 3.76 9.15
C THR A 59 4.02 4.26 7.81
N GLN A 60 2.84 3.77 7.39
CA GLN A 60 2.15 4.29 6.21
C GLN A 60 1.78 5.75 6.39
N ALA A 61 1.21 6.14 7.54
CA ALA A 61 0.83 7.51 7.82
C ALA A 61 2.01 8.47 7.71
N TYR A 62 3.19 8.06 8.20
CA TYR A 62 4.41 8.86 8.03
C TYR A 62 4.83 8.94 6.55
N SER A 63 4.81 7.81 5.83
CA SER A 63 5.09 7.76 4.39
C SER A 63 4.20 8.70 3.57
N ASP A 64 2.90 8.73 3.87
CA ASP A 64 1.94 9.59 3.19
C ASP A 64 2.22 11.07 3.48
N ALA A 65 2.52 11.41 4.73
CA ALA A 65 2.92 12.77 5.11
C ALA A 65 4.20 13.24 4.38
N CYS A 66 5.16 12.33 4.15
CA CYS A 66 6.35 12.63 3.35
C CYS A 66 5.98 13.05 1.92
N VAL A 67 5.09 12.28 1.28
CA VAL A 67 4.64 12.55 -0.09
C VAL A 67 3.87 13.86 -0.18
N GLU A 68 3.05 14.17 0.82
CA GLU A 68 2.35 15.47 0.89
C GLU A 68 3.32 16.67 0.97
N LYS A 69 4.55 16.46 1.47
CA LYS A 69 5.63 17.47 1.45
C LYS A 69 6.46 17.46 0.17
N GLY A 70 6.12 16.62 -0.80
CA GLY A 70 6.82 16.51 -2.08
C GLY A 70 8.04 15.60 -2.07
N VAL A 71 8.21 14.78 -1.02
CA VAL A 71 9.21 13.71 -1.02
C VAL A 71 8.70 12.58 -1.91
N PRO A 72 9.51 11.98 -2.80
CA PRO A 72 9.11 10.78 -3.54
C PRO A 72 8.68 9.64 -2.59
N GLN A 73 7.74 8.78 -3.01
CA GLN A 73 7.23 7.67 -2.18
C GLN A 73 8.40 6.86 -1.56
N PRO A 74 8.54 6.86 -0.22
CA PRO A 74 9.55 6.06 0.47
C PRO A 74 9.41 4.55 0.19
N SER A 75 10.52 3.85 0.01
CA SER A 75 10.54 2.38 -0.16
C SER A 75 10.70 1.66 1.17
N TRP A 76 9.67 1.73 2.01
CA TRP A 76 9.76 1.29 3.40
C TRP A 76 9.26 -0.14 3.66
N ARG A 77 8.34 -0.66 2.84
CA ARG A 77 7.85 -2.04 2.92
C ARG A 77 8.87 -3.02 2.36
N THR A 78 9.06 -4.12 3.07
CA THR A 78 9.88 -5.27 2.66
C THR A 78 9.19 -6.57 3.05
N ASP A 79 9.69 -7.71 2.57
CA ASP A 79 9.17 -9.03 2.98
C ASP A 79 9.21 -9.26 4.50
N SER A 80 10.12 -8.56 5.19
CA SER A 80 10.32 -8.63 6.64
C SER A 80 9.73 -7.45 7.42
N PHE A 81 9.23 -6.41 6.74
CA PHE A 81 8.70 -5.21 7.38
C PHE A 81 7.44 -4.75 6.65
N CYS A 82 6.29 -5.01 7.27
CA CYS A 82 4.98 -4.64 6.76
C CYS A 82 4.72 -5.09 5.31
N PRO A 83 4.90 -6.39 4.99
CA PRO A 83 4.64 -6.90 3.65
C PRO A 83 3.18 -6.65 3.26
N MET A 84 2.96 -6.17 2.04
CA MET A 84 1.62 -6.01 1.48
C MET A 84 1.24 -7.24 0.66
N GLN A 85 0.10 -7.85 0.96
CA GLN A 85 -0.47 -8.92 0.15
C GLN A 85 -1.37 -8.33 -0.92
N CYS A 86 -1.06 -8.64 -2.17
CA CYS A 86 -1.88 -8.24 -3.30
C CYS A 86 -2.79 -9.37 -3.78
N PRO A 87 -4.02 -9.06 -4.26
CA PRO A 87 -4.91 -10.06 -4.84
C PRO A 87 -4.24 -10.86 -5.97
N ALA A 88 -4.83 -12.01 -6.30
CA ALA A 88 -4.36 -12.82 -7.42
C ALA A 88 -4.25 -11.99 -8.71
N MET A 89 -3.20 -12.24 -9.47
CA MET A 89 -2.89 -11.55 -10.74
C MET A 89 -2.61 -10.04 -10.58
N SER A 90 -2.19 -9.62 -9.40
CA SER A 90 -1.67 -8.29 -9.13
C SER A 90 -0.35 -8.37 -8.37
N GLU A 91 0.42 -7.29 -8.42
CA GLU A 91 1.69 -7.14 -7.74
C GLU A 91 1.72 -5.85 -6.94
N TYR A 92 2.48 -5.86 -5.85
CA TYR A 92 2.75 -4.65 -5.08
C TYR A 92 3.62 -3.68 -5.89
N THR A 93 3.31 -2.40 -5.83
CA THR A 93 4.13 -1.33 -6.37
C THR A 93 4.00 -0.07 -5.52
N GLN A 94 5.07 0.71 -5.46
CA GLN A 94 5.08 2.01 -4.78
C GLN A 94 4.30 3.09 -5.55
N CYS A 95 3.91 2.82 -6.81
CA CYS A 95 3.32 3.82 -7.69
C CYS A 95 2.24 3.18 -8.58
N VAL A 96 1.07 2.96 -7.98
CA VAL A 96 -0.16 2.61 -8.67
C VAL A 96 -0.74 3.88 -9.29
N SER A 97 -0.93 3.85 -10.61
CA SER A 97 -1.62 4.93 -11.33
C SER A 97 -3.03 5.12 -10.78
N PRO A 98 -3.51 6.37 -10.59
CA PRO A 98 -4.90 6.63 -10.23
C PRO A 98 -5.89 6.28 -11.35
N CYS A 99 -5.40 6.03 -12.57
CA CYS A 99 -6.20 5.60 -13.72
C CYS A 99 -5.77 4.20 -14.22
N PRO A 100 -5.96 3.12 -13.44
CA PRO A 100 -5.67 1.78 -13.94
C PRO A 100 -6.62 1.43 -15.09
N ALA A 101 -6.16 0.57 -16.01
CA ALA A 101 -7.08 -0.05 -16.97
C ALA A 101 -8.12 -0.90 -16.22
N THR A 102 -9.40 -0.71 -16.54
CA THR A 102 -10.50 -1.44 -15.91
C THR A 102 -11.34 -2.13 -16.96
N CYS A 103 -12.12 -3.14 -16.57
CA CYS A 103 -13.09 -3.73 -17.49
C CYS A 103 -14.15 -2.73 -17.98
N ALA A 104 -14.40 -1.64 -17.23
CA ALA A 104 -15.29 -0.57 -17.65
C ALA A 104 -14.65 0.37 -18.68
N ASP A 105 -13.32 0.54 -18.63
CA ASP A 105 -12.54 1.37 -19.55
C ASP A 105 -11.11 0.84 -19.69
N LEU A 106 -10.86 0.08 -20.76
CA LEU A 106 -9.55 -0.51 -21.05
C LEU A 106 -8.50 0.54 -21.41
N GLN A 107 -8.93 1.73 -21.86
CA GLN A 107 -8.04 2.84 -22.26
C GLN A 107 -7.89 3.90 -21.16
N ALA A 108 -8.39 3.64 -19.94
CA ALA A 108 -8.30 4.60 -18.83
C ALA A 108 -6.85 5.07 -18.57
N ALA A 109 -5.88 4.15 -18.70
CA ALA A 109 -4.46 4.47 -18.53
C ALA A 109 -3.95 5.49 -19.57
N GLU A 110 -4.43 5.44 -20.81
CA GLU A 110 -4.02 6.35 -21.89
C GLU A 110 -4.61 7.76 -21.73
N LYS A 111 -5.74 7.86 -21.01
CA LYS A 111 -6.45 9.12 -20.75
C LYS A 111 -5.88 9.87 -19.54
N CYS A 112 -5.01 9.22 -18.76
CA CYS A 112 -4.43 9.80 -17.55
C CYS A 112 -3.28 10.76 -17.91
N SER A 113 -3.18 11.88 -17.20
CA SER A 113 -2.03 12.77 -17.34
C SER A 113 -0.79 12.09 -16.73
N PRO A 114 0.39 12.14 -17.38
CA PRO A 114 1.64 11.60 -16.80
C PRO A 114 2.06 12.27 -15.49
N ALA A 115 1.48 13.44 -15.17
CA ALA A 115 1.77 14.22 -13.97
C ALA A 115 0.82 13.92 -12.80
N GLU A 116 -0.15 13.02 -12.95
CA GLU A 116 -1.02 12.64 -11.84
C GLU A 116 -0.22 11.92 -10.74
N PRO A 117 -0.40 12.28 -9.45
CA PRO A 117 0.26 11.61 -8.36
C PRO A 117 -0.23 10.16 -8.27
N CYS A 118 0.73 9.22 -8.21
CA CYS A 118 0.44 7.83 -7.92
C CYS A 118 0.47 7.59 -6.41
N ALA A 119 -0.11 6.47 -6.00
CA ALA A 119 -0.10 6.01 -4.62
C ALA A 119 0.47 4.59 -4.53
N GLU A 120 1.05 4.24 -3.40
CA GLU A 120 1.45 2.87 -3.11
C GLU A 120 0.24 1.93 -3.09
N GLY A 121 0.40 0.70 -3.60
CA GLY A 121 -0.66 -0.30 -3.57
C GLY A 121 -0.45 -1.46 -4.54
N CYS A 122 -1.54 -2.14 -4.88
CA CYS A 122 -1.53 -3.27 -5.79
C CYS A 122 -1.90 -2.85 -7.21
N ARG A 123 -1.07 -3.25 -8.19
CA ARG A 123 -1.30 -3.03 -9.62
C ARG A 123 -1.53 -4.36 -10.31
N CYS A 124 -2.52 -4.43 -11.21
CA CYS A 124 -2.72 -5.62 -12.04
C CYS A 124 -1.46 -5.93 -12.88
N LEU A 125 -1.15 -7.22 -13.03
CA LEU A 125 -0.07 -7.68 -13.89
C LEU A 125 -0.36 -7.34 -15.36
N VAL A 126 0.70 -7.30 -16.19
CA VAL A 126 0.57 -7.09 -17.63
C VAL A 126 -0.39 -8.13 -18.24
N GLY A 127 -1.39 -7.66 -18.99
CA GLY A 127 -2.44 -8.49 -19.58
C GLY A 127 -3.71 -8.65 -18.72
N PHE A 128 -3.68 -8.16 -17.48
CA PHE A 128 -4.83 -8.15 -16.57
C PHE A 128 -5.36 -6.73 -16.37
N VAL A 129 -6.67 -6.61 -16.15
CA VAL A 129 -7.37 -5.35 -15.92
C VAL A 129 -8.24 -5.44 -14.68
N LEU A 130 -8.50 -4.30 -14.05
CA LEU A 130 -9.26 -4.24 -12.80
C LEU A 130 -10.76 -4.45 -13.08
N SER A 131 -11.36 -5.39 -12.36
CA SER A 131 -12.80 -5.65 -12.34
C SER A 131 -13.32 -5.61 -10.91
N GLY A 132 -13.64 -4.41 -10.41
CA GLY A 132 -13.92 -4.20 -8.99
C GLY A 132 -12.61 -4.14 -8.21
N ASP A 133 -12.38 -5.12 -7.34
CA ASP A 133 -11.21 -5.28 -6.48
C ASP A 133 -10.25 -6.39 -6.94
N VAL A 134 -10.57 -7.08 -8.04
CA VAL A 134 -9.78 -8.19 -8.59
C VAL A 134 -9.23 -7.88 -9.98
N CYS A 135 -8.07 -8.47 -10.29
CA CYS A 135 -7.47 -8.42 -11.61
C CYS A 135 -7.88 -9.65 -12.42
N VAL A 136 -8.47 -9.42 -13.59
CA VAL A 136 -8.91 -10.48 -14.51
C VAL A 136 -8.29 -10.28 -15.88
N PRO A 137 -8.10 -11.35 -16.67
CA PRO A 137 -7.76 -11.21 -18.09
C PRO A 137 -8.76 -10.28 -18.80
N ALA A 138 -8.30 -9.42 -19.71
CA ALA A 138 -9.18 -8.47 -20.39
C ALA A 138 -10.30 -9.15 -21.21
N ASP A 139 -10.06 -10.37 -21.69
CA ASP A 139 -11.04 -11.20 -22.38
C ASP A 139 -12.03 -11.92 -21.44
N ALA A 140 -11.77 -11.89 -20.13
CA ALA A 140 -12.64 -12.41 -19.07
C ALA A 140 -13.50 -11.31 -18.40
N CYS A 141 -13.49 -10.08 -18.93
CA CYS A 141 -14.40 -9.04 -18.47
C CYS A 141 -15.86 -9.48 -18.64
N GLY A 142 -16.71 -9.02 -17.71
CA GLY A 142 -18.15 -9.26 -17.77
C GLY A 142 -18.87 -8.47 -18.86
N CYS A 143 -20.15 -8.18 -18.65
CA CYS A 143 -20.99 -7.57 -19.67
C CYS A 143 -21.31 -6.10 -19.39
N PHE A 144 -21.71 -5.38 -20.43
CA PHE A 144 -22.26 -4.04 -20.31
C PHE A 144 -23.76 -4.06 -20.56
N THR A 145 -24.54 -3.49 -19.65
CA THR A 145 -25.98 -3.30 -19.80
C THR A 145 -26.31 -1.85 -19.50
N GLU A 146 -27.00 -1.16 -20.43
CA GLU A 146 -27.33 0.28 -20.31
C GLU A 146 -26.12 1.18 -20.00
N GLY A 147 -24.96 0.85 -20.57
CA GLY A 147 -23.71 1.59 -20.35
C GLY A 147 -23.03 1.34 -19.00
N ARG A 148 -23.51 0.39 -18.20
CA ARG A 148 -22.91 0.00 -16.92
C ARG A 148 -22.23 -1.36 -17.03
N TYR A 149 -21.03 -1.46 -16.49
CA TYR A 149 -20.29 -2.71 -16.39
C TYR A 149 -20.84 -3.60 -15.26
N HIS A 150 -20.98 -4.89 -15.54
CA HIS A 150 -21.35 -5.92 -14.59
C HIS A 150 -20.29 -7.01 -14.60
N SER A 151 -19.65 -7.23 -13.45
CA SER A 151 -18.63 -8.27 -13.31
C SER A 151 -19.23 -9.67 -13.43
N VAL A 152 -18.43 -10.61 -13.90
CA VAL A 152 -18.76 -12.04 -13.80
C VAL A 152 -18.54 -12.46 -12.35
N SER A 153 -19.56 -13.03 -11.70
CA SER A 153 -19.38 -13.67 -10.40
C SER A 153 -18.49 -14.90 -10.58
N ILE A 154 -17.18 -14.76 -10.41
CA ILE A 154 -16.29 -15.91 -10.34
C ILE A 154 -16.57 -16.59 -9.01
N GLN A 155 -17.36 -17.66 -9.01
CA GLN A 155 -17.41 -18.55 -7.85
C GLN A 155 -15.99 -19.08 -7.65
N HIS A 156 -15.28 -18.59 -6.64
CA HIS A 156 -14.06 -19.21 -6.18
C HIS A 156 -14.40 -20.65 -5.80
N LYS A 157 -14.12 -21.61 -6.70
CA LYS A 157 -14.00 -23.01 -6.33
C LYS A 157 -12.81 -23.08 -5.39
N VAL A 158 -13.10 -23.07 -4.09
CA VAL A 158 -12.14 -23.50 -3.07
C VAL A 158 -11.86 -24.96 -3.38
N TYR A 159 -10.73 -25.22 -4.04
CA TYR A 159 -10.21 -26.58 -4.14
C TYR A 159 -9.63 -26.91 -2.77
N ASN A 160 -10.35 -27.76 -2.03
CA ASN A 160 -9.85 -28.44 -0.83
C ASN A 160 -8.68 -29.37 -1.16
#